data_AF-A0A7E4VI63-F1
#
_entry.id   AF-A0A7E4VI63-F1
#
_cell.length_a   1.000
_cell.length_b   1.000
_cell.length_c   1.000
_cell.angle_alpha   90.00
_cell.angle_beta   90.00
_cell.angle_gamma   90.00
#
_symmetry.space_group_name_H-M   'P 1'
#
loop_
_entity.id
_entity.type
_entity.pdbx_description
1 polymer ?
#
loop_
_entity_poly.entity_id
_entity_poly.type
_entity_poly.pdbx_seq_one_letter_code
_entity_poly.pdbx_strand_id
1 'polypeptide(L)'
;MNRRMAAATSTVDREDDSQWTSTIDFRKLMAMAGALYWLVTTVVVVPIACTATAVMLFPLMLFSMKLFNKLEHALCVMVNDHWVGSGQYTGVTIEVYGDDINTIADKRALCLVNHLGLVDHYCLMTAFHDKHSLTGRYLWVIFNIWKKTPLGVMWTTHGNFFINGGAAMRDRVLKSFREHLAKYYWRHDFGWVVMYPEGSRLFLIKDSEQRFAAKNGIAPFKHCAHPRTGAAHAVLDVAGPSDNSLTDAKSGLGEPIEYIVDVTLGYPKGNVVSLGDAMVGEWPDNDSRIAMHYRIFKVTPELTDEPTLKEWLYERYAEKDQLLDDYYRTGVFPGPSKFVNFPQMRNVIVQFFWLSLFYLHYVFWIQPVTLYAASFFF
;
A
#
# COMPACT_ATOMS: atom_id res chain seq x y z
N MET A 1 27.27 -70.76 -18.22
CA MET A 1 28.12 -69.54 -18.28
C MET A 1 27.23 -68.37 -18.70
N ASN A 2 26.48 -67.79 -17.74
CA ASN A 2 25.56 -66.68 -17.98
C ASN A 2 26.16 -65.39 -17.40
N ARG A 3 26.63 -64.50 -18.28
CA ARG A 3 26.90 -63.08 -17.97
C ARG A 3 26.96 -62.32 -19.28
N ARG A 4 25.93 -61.50 -19.54
CA ARG A 4 25.94 -60.22 -20.28
C ARG A 4 24.55 -59.97 -20.84
N MET A 5 23.75 -59.22 -20.08
CA MET A 5 22.69 -58.32 -20.57
C MET A 5 22.04 -57.64 -19.36
N ALA A 6 22.74 -56.65 -18.79
CA ALA A 6 22.19 -55.71 -17.82
C ALA A 6 23.18 -54.54 -17.65
N ALA A 7 23.30 -53.68 -18.66
CA ALA A 7 24.02 -52.40 -18.57
C ALA A 7 23.75 -51.56 -19.84
N ALA A 8 22.50 -51.12 -20.06
CA ALA A 8 22.21 -50.16 -21.14
C ALA A 8 20.96 -49.28 -20.90
N THR A 9 20.38 -49.27 -19.70
CA THR A 9 19.14 -48.52 -19.40
C THR A 9 19.25 -47.61 -18.18
N SER A 10 20.45 -47.28 -17.70
CA SER A 10 20.62 -46.45 -16.49
C SER A 10 21.39 -45.14 -16.69
N THR A 11 21.78 -44.81 -17.92
CA THR A 11 22.55 -43.59 -18.22
C THR A 11 21.69 -42.47 -18.79
N VAL A 12 20.65 -42.80 -19.56
CA VAL A 12 19.74 -41.81 -20.16
C VAL A 12 18.86 -41.14 -19.09
N ASP A 13 18.28 -41.93 -18.17
CA ASP A 13 17.46 -41.38 -17.07
C ASP A 13 18.28 -40.52 -16.09
N ARG A 14 19.58 -40.83 -15.91
CA ARG A 14 20.47 -40.06 -15.03
C ARG A 14 20.89 -38.73 -15.63
N GLU A 15 21.06 -38.66 -16.95
CA GLU A 15 21.38 -37.41 -17.63
C GLU A 15 20.18 -36.46 -17.60
N ASP A 16 18.97 -36.96 -17.87
CA ASP A 16 17.73 -36.17 -17.78
C ASP A 16 17.45 -35.69 -16.35
N ASP A 17 17.60 -36.55 -15.33
CA ASP A 17 17.46 -36.15 -13.93
C ASP A 17 18.53 -35.13 -13.51
N SER A 18 19.77 -35.26 -13.99
CA SER A 18 20.86 -34.30 -13.71
C SER A 18 20.65 -32.94 -14.38
N GLN A 19 20.07 -32.94 -15.58
CA GLN A 19 19.75 -31.73 -16.32
C GLN A 19 18.52 -31.02 -15.74
N TRP A 20 17.52 -31.79 -15.28
CA TRP A 20 16.37 -31.27 -14.55
C TRP A 20 16.74 -30.71 -13.17
N THR A 21 17.58 -31.41 -12.41
CA THR A 21 18.06 -30.91 -11.11
C THR A 21 18.92 -29.66 -11.26
N SER A 22 19.86 -29.63 -12.22
CA SER A 22 20.69 -28.45 -12.48
C SER A 22 19.91 -27.23 -12.98
N THR A 23 18.85 -27.43 -13.78
CA THR A 23 17.97 -26.33 -14.22
C THR A 23 17.07 -25.81 -13.10
N ILE A 24 16.59 -26.69 -12.22
CA ILE A 24 15.88 -26.29 -10.99
C ILE A 24 16.81 -25.49 -10.07
N ASP A 25 18.05 -25.94 -9.89
CA ASP A 25 19.04 -25.25 -9.06
C ASP A 25 19.42 -23.88 -9.63
N PHE A 26 19.55 -23.75 -10.96
CA PHE A 26 19.79 -22.46 -11.60
C PHE A 26 18.62 -21.49 -11.43
N ARG A 27 17.37 -21.96 -11.60
CA ARG A 27 16.17 -21.12 -11.38
C ARG A 27 16.07 -20.65 -9.93
N LYS A 28 16.33 -21.54 -8.97
CA LYS A 28 16.38 -21.20 -7.54
C LYS A 28 17.48 -20.17 -7.25
N LEU A 29 18.67 -20.36 -7.81
CA LEU A 29 19.78 -19.42 -7.64
C LEU A 29 19.43 -18.02 -8.17
N MET A 30 18.82 -17.94 -9.36
CA MET A 30 18.36 -16.67 -9.94
C MET A 30 17.27 -16.01 -9.08
N ALA A 31 16.31 -16.81 -8.59
CA ALA A 31 15.27 -16.32 -7.69
C ALA A 31 15.85 -15.75 -6.39
N MET A 32 16.80 -16.45 -5.78
CA MET A 32 17.51 -16.01 -4.57
C MET A 32 18.35 -14.76 -4.82
N ALA A 33 19.05 -14.68 -5.96
CA ALA A 33 19.86 -13.52 -6.33
C ALA A 33 18.98 -12.28 -6.51
N GLY A 34 17.84 -12.40 -7.19
CA GLY A 34 16.91 -11.29 -7.32
C GLY A 34 16.21 -10.95 -5.99
N ALA A 35 15.86 -11.92 -5.15
CA ALA A 35 15.34 -11.65 -3.81
C ALA A 35 16.35 -10.88 -2.94
N LEU A 36 17.64 -11.27 -2.99
CA LEU A 36 18.72 -10.54 -2.32
C LEU A 36 18.87 -9.11 -2.88
N TYR A 37 18.80 -8.96 -4.21
CA TYR A 37 18.84 -7.65 -4.85
C TYR A 37 17.69 -6.75 -4.36
N TRP A 38 16.45 -7.25 -4.36
CA TRP A 38 15.28 -6.51 -3.88
C TRP A 38 15.38 -6.19 -2.39
N LEU A 39 15.92 -7.12 -1.58
CA LEU A 39 16.15 -6.86 -0.16
C LEU A 39 17.15 -5.73 0.05
N VAL A 40 18.32 -5.78 -0.61
CA VAL A 40 19.36 -4.76 -0.50
C VAL A 40 18.85 -3.40 -0.99
N THR A 41 18.20 -3.37 -2.14
CA THR A 41 17.67 -2.11 -2.69
C THR A 41 16.58 -1.51 -1.78
N THR A 42 15.67 -2.33 -1.27
CA THR A 42 14.55 -1.91 -0.41
C THR A 42 14.99 -1.45 0.98
N VAL A 43 16.00 -2.11 1.57
CA VAL A 43 16.42 -1.84 2.95
C VAL A 43 17.54 -0.80 3.02
N VAL A 44 18.39 -0.72 1.99
CA VAL A 44 19.59 0.12 2.00
C VAL A 44 19.51 1.23 0.96
N VAL A 45 19.45 0.89 -0.32
CA VAL A 45 19.61 1.85 -1.43
C VAL A 45 18.50 2.90 -1.42
N VAL A 46 17.24 2.45 -1.49
CA VAL A 46 16.06 3.33 -1.59
C VAL A 46 15.90 4.20 -0.34
N PRO A 47 15.94 3.65 0.91
CA PRO A 47 15.76 4.49 2.09
C PRO A 47 16.86 5.53 2.27
N ILE A 48 18.12 5.19 2.00
CA ILE A 48 19.24 6.14 2.11
C ILE A 48 19.09 7.22 1.05
N ALA A 49 18.88 6.85 -0.22
CA ALA A 49 18.76 7.82 -1.31
C ALA A 49 17.54 8.74 -1.15
N CYS A 50 16.40 8.17 -0.74
CA CYS A 50 15.19 8.93 -0.50
C CYS A 50 15.35 9.91 0.68
N THR A 51 15.94 9.48 1.79
CA THR A 51 16.16 10.34 2.97
C THR A 51 17.17 11.45 2.65
N ALA A 52 18.25 11.11 1.95
CA ALA A 52 19.24 12.06 1.44
C ALA A 52 18.60 13.14 0.56
N THR A 53 17.76 12.72 -0.39
CA THR A 53 17.02 13.64 -1.28
C THR A 53 16.05 14.51 -0.48
N ALA A 54 15.27 13.91 0.42
CA ALA A 54 14.32 14.62 1.27
C ALA A 54 15.00 15.74 2.09
N VAL A 55 16.18 15.47 2.65
CA VAL A 55 16.98 16.47 3.38
C VAL A 55 17.33 17.66 2.49
N MET A 56 17.70 17.42 1.25
CA MET A 56 18.01 18.50 0.29
C MET A 56 16.77 19.22 -0.24
N LEU A 57 15.60 18.57 -0.25
CA LEU A 57 14.35 19.22 -0.62
C LEU A 57 13.78 20.11 0.49
N PHE A 58 14.03 19.84 1.78
CA PHE A 58 13.43 20.59 2.88
C PHE A 58 13.59 22.12 2.82
N PRO A 59 14.78 22.69 2.50
CA PRO A 59 14.92 24.14 2.39
C PRO A 59 13.99 24.78 1.37
N LEU A 60 13.57 24.03 0.34
CA LEU A 60 12.67 24.50 -0.70
C LEU A 60 11.29 24.88 -0.15
N MET A 61 10.86 24.29 0.97
CA MET A 61 9.61 24.65 1.64
C MET A 61 9.56 26.13 2.07
N LEU A 62 10.72 26.76 2.28
CA LEU A 62 10.81 28.18 2.65
C LEU A 62 10.59 29.11 1.45
N PHE A 63 10.84 28.62 0.23
CA PHE A 63 10.80 29.42 -1.00
C PHE A 63 9.57 29.12 -1.87
N SER A 64 9.21 27.83 -1.99
CA SER A 64 8.07 27.39 -2.80
C SER A 64 7.55 26.04 -2.35
N MET A 65 6.46 26.06 -1.58
CA MET A 65 5.72 24.83 -1.23
C MET A 65 5.24 24.07 -2.46
N LYS A 66 4.83 24.78 -3.53
CA LYS A 66 4.37 24.15 -4.77
C LYS A 66 5.48 23.35 -5.45
N LEU A 67 6.70 23.91 -5.53
CA LEU A 67 7.83 23.19 -6.12
C LEU A 67 8.30 22.04 -5.21
N PHE A 68 8.30 22.25 -3.89
CA PHE A 68 8.57 21.19 -2.92
C PHE A 68 7.61 20.01 -3.12
N ASN A 69 6.29 20.25 -3.08
CA ASN A 69 5.28 19.21 -3.28
C ASN A 69 5.46 18.50 -4.62
N LYS A 70 5.72 19.23 -5.71
CA LYS A 70 5.95 18.62 -7.03
C LYS A 70 7.14 17.63 -7.02
N LEU A 71 8.27 18.03 -6.42
CA LEU A 71 9.47 17.20 -6.38
C LEU A 71 9.34 16.04 -5.37
N GLU A 72 8.73 16.29 -4.22
CA GLU A 72 8.46 15.30 -3.19
C GLU A 72 7.47 14.23 -3.71
N HIS A 73 6.38 14.63 -4.35
CA HIS A 73 5.44 13.70 -4.97
C HIS A 73 6.11 12.87 -6.08
N ALA A 74 6.97 13.48 -6.90
CA ALA A 74 7.74 12.74 -7.91
C ALA A 74 8.68 11.71 -7.28
N LEU A 75 9.34 12.05 -6.17
CA LEU A 75 10.15 11.10 -5.40
C LEU A 75 9.29 9.98 -4.81
N CYS A 76 8.11 10.32 -4.26
CA CYS A 76 7.15 9.36 -3.73
C CYS A 76 6.66 8.39 -4.83
N VAL A 77 6.41 8.86 -6.06
CA VAL A 77 6.11 7.99 -7.21
C VAL A 77 7.23 6.98 -7.45
N MET A 78 8.49 7.40 -7.45
CA MET A 78 9.62 6.47 -7.63
C MET A 78 9.74 5.45 -6.49
N VAL A 79 9.34 5.82 -5.28
CA VAL A 79 9.29 4.90 -4.13
C VAL A 79 8.19 3.87 -4.33
N ASN A 80 6.99 4.32 -4.69
CA ASN A 80 5.86 3.43 -4.95
C ASN A 80 6.20 2.48 -6.10
N ASP A 81 6.77 2.99 -7.20
CA ASP A 81 7.18 2.18 -8.35
C ASP A 81 8.26 1.15 -8.01
N HIS A 82 9.13 1.42 -7.04
CA HIS A 82 10.09 0.43 -6.53
C HIS A 82 9.35 -0.75 -5.89
N TRP A 83 8.34 -0.48 -5.07
CA TRP A 83 7.50 -1.52 -4.46
C TRP A 83 6.67 -2.27 -5.50
N VAL A 84 6.11 -1.57 -6.48
CA VAL A 84 5.36 -2.19 -7.59
C VAL A 84 6.28 -3.09 -8.41
N GLY A 85 7.49 -2.62 -8.75
CA GLY A 85 8.50 -3.41 -9.44
C GLY A 85 8.93 -4.65 -8.66
N SER A 86 9.07 -4.53 -7.34
CA SER A 86 9.37 -5.66 -6.45
C SER A 86 8.22 -6.66 -6.42
N GLY A 87 6.97 -6.20 -6.30
CA GLY A 87 5.80 -7.07 -6.31
C GLY A 87 5.64 -7.80 -7.64
N GLN A 88 5.91 -7.12 -8.75
CA GLN A 88 5.90 -7.73 -10.08
C GLN A 88 6.99 -8.80 -10.22
N TYR A 89 8.18 -8.58 -9.64
CA TYR A 89 9.23 -9.60 -9.60
C TYR A 89 8.80 -10.85 -8.82
N THR A 90 8.07 -10.67 -7.72
CA THR A 90 7.55 -11.79 -6.92
C THR A 90 6.27 -12.39 -7.47
N GLY A 91 5.76 -11.88 -8.60
CA GLY A 91 4.64 -12.45 -9.34
C GLY A 91 3.26 -11.88 -8.99
N VAL A 92 3.17 -10.84 -8.15
CA VAL A 92 1.89 -10.17 -7.84
C VAL A 92 1.21 -9.71 -9.13
N THR A 93 -0.07 -10.05 -9.26
CA THR A 93 -0.92 -9.50 -10.32
C THR A 93 -2.17 -8.91 -9.69
N ILE A 94 -2.53 -7.69 -10.11
CA ILE A 94 -3.73 -7.01 -9.60
C ILE A 94 -4.80 -7.02 -10.68
N GLU A 95 -5.96 -7.52 -10.34
CA GLU A 95 -7.15 -7.51 -11.19
C GLU A 95 -8.19 -6.57 -10.61
N VAL A 96 -8.55 -5.51 -11.34
CA VAL A 96 -9.48 -4.48 -10.89
C VAL A 96 -10.87 -4.64 -11.52
N TYR A 97 -11.90 -4.40 -10.72
CA TYR A 97 -13.32 -4.51 -11.03
C TYR A 97 -14.08 -3.26 -10.55
N GLY A 98 -15.32 -3.09 -11.00
CA GLY A 98 -16.21 -2.04 -10.55
C GLY A 98 -15.94 -0.69 -11.22
N ASP A 99 -16.09 0.39 -10.47
CA ASP A 99 -16.03 1.76 -11.00
C ASP A 99 -14.62 2.18 -11.45
N ASP A 100 -14.55 3.06 -12.45
CA ASP A 100 -13.28 3.58 -12.96
C ASP A 100 -12.78 4.78 -12.14
N ILE A 101 -11.80 4.52 -11.27
CA ILE A 101 -11.17 5.54 -10.42
C ILE A 101 -10.41 6.63 -11.19
N ASN A 102 -10.09 6.44 -12.48
CA ASN A 102 -9.49 7.50 -13.29
C ASN A 102 -10.40 8.73 -13.41
N THR A 103 -11.71 8.53 -13.34
CA THR A 103 -12.71 9.60 -13.45
C THR A 103 -12.65 10.62 -12.32
N ILE A 104 -11.99 10.28 -11.21
CA ILE A 104 -11.82 11.13 -10.02
C ILE A 104 -10.36 11.26 -9.57
N ALA A 105 -9.40 10.88 -10.42
CA ALA A 105 -7.98 10.87 -10.05
C ALA A 105 -7.41 12.28 -9.78
N ASP A 106 -8.04 13.33 -10.31
CA ASP A 106 -7.72 14.73 -10.05
C ASP A 106 -8.50 15.32 -8.86
N LYS A 107 -9.48 14.57 -8.33
CA LYS A 107 -10.34 14.97 -7.23
C LYS A 107 -9.81 14.51 -5.89
N ARG A 108 -10.31 15.15 -4.83
CA ARG A 108 -10.02 14.77 -3.45
C ARG A 108 -10.96 13.67 -2.99
N ALA A 109 -10.42 12.58 -2.46
CA ALA A 109 -11.20 11.42 -2.08
C ALA A 109 -10.74 10.78 -0.77
N LEU A 110 -11.69 10.17 -0.05
CA LEU A 110 -11.43 9.29 1.07
C LEU A 110 -11.50 7.84 0.59
N CYS A 111 -10.37 7.15 0.57
CA CYS A 111 -10.25 5.75 0.13
C CYS A 111 -10.31 4.81 1.33
N LEU A 112 -11.34 3.96 1.37
CA LEU A 112 -11.66 3.04 2.45
C LEU A 112 -11.49 1.60 1.97
N VAL A 113 -10.63 0.85 2.63
CA VAL A 113 -10.27 -0.52 2.20
C VAL A 113 -10.51 -1.51 3.34
N ASN A 114 -11.01 -2.71 3.02
CA ASN A 114 -10.96 -3.83 3.97
C ASN A 114 -9.49 -4.25 4.23
N HIS A 115 -9.19 -4.81 5.40
CA HIS A 115 -7.79 -5.07 5.78
C HIS A 115 -7.52 -6.55 6.08
N LEU A 116 -6.73 -7.16 5.22
CA LEU A 116 -6.47 -8.59 5.24
C LEU A 116 -5.01 -8.89 5.60
N GLY A 117 -4.06 -8.21 4.95
CA GLY A 117 -2.63 -8.50 5.06
C GLY A 117 -1.75 -7.25 5.13
N LEU A 118 -0.44 -7.45 5.35
CA LEU A 118 0.51 -6.34 5.21
C LEU A 118 0.69 -5.93 3.74
N VAL A 119 0.53 -6.90 2.84
CA VAL A 119 0.75 -6.73 1.40
C VAL A 119 -0.31 -5.83 0.74
N ASP A 120 -1.47 -5.62 1.40
CA ASP A 120 -2.57 -4.75 0.94
C ASP A 120 -2.08 -3.38 0.45
N HIS A 121 -1.12 -2.77 1.16
CA HIS A 121 -0.57 -1.46 0.80
C HIS A 121 0.13 -1.48 -0.56
N TYR A 122 0.92 -2.52 -0.83
CA TYR A 122 1.65 -2.68 -2.09
C TYR A 122 0.72 -3.04 -3.24
N CYS A 123 -0.35 -3.81 -2.95
CA CYS A 123 -1.42 -4.05 -3.91
C CYS A 123 -2.10 -2.74 -4.32
N LEU A 124 -2.41 -1.86 -3.36
CA LEU A 124 -3.01 -0.55 -3.64
C LEU A 124 -2.05 0.37 -4.41
N MET A 125 -0.77 0.41 -4.04
CA MET A 125 0.27 1.15 -4.79
C MET A 125 0.33 0.67 -6.25
N THR A 126 0.27 -0.65 -6.47
CA THR A 126 0.22 -1.23 -7.81
C THR A 126 -1.03 -0.79 -8.55
N ALA A 127 -2.20 -0.86 -7.92
CA ALA A 127 -3.46 -0.46 -8.55
C ALA A 127 -3.54 1.05 -8.88
N PHE A 128 -2.82 1.89 -8.14
CA PHE A 128 -2.81 3.35 -8.34
C PHE A 128 -1.70 3.86 -9.26
N HIS A 129 -0.71 3.04 -9.63
CA HIS A 129 0.55 3.48 -10.25
C HIS A 129 0.42 4.21 -11.61
N ASP A 130 -0.67 3.97 -12.33
CA ASP A 130 -0.98 4.52 -13.66
C ASP A 130 -2.09 5.60 -13.59
N LYS A 131 -2.55 5.94 -12.39
CA LYS A 131 -3.66 6.89 -12.17
C LYS A 131 -3.16 8.34 -12.11
N HIS A 132 -2.34 8.74 -13.08
CA HIS A 132 -1.82 10.10 -13.31
C HIS A 132 -1.72 11.00 -12.07
N SER A 133 -2.66 11.94 -11.91
CA SER A 133 -2.68 12.98 -10.86
C SER A 133 -2.83 12.47 -9.43
N LEU A 134 -3.16 11.19 -9.24
CA LEU A 134 -3.22 10.54 -7.93
C LEU A 134 -1.85 10.02 -7.48
N THR A 135 -0.98 9.67 -8.42
CA THR A 135 0.28 8.98 -8.11
C THR A 135 1.18 9.85 -7.23
N GLY A 136 1.57 9.31 -6.07
CA GLY A 136 2.37 10.04 -5.08
C GLY A 136 1.64 11.17 -4.34
N ARG A 137 0.32 11.32 -4.51
CA ARG A 137 -0.52 12.35 -3.87
C ARG A 137 -1.53 11.77 -2.89
N TYR A 138 -1.17 10.72 -2.16
CA TYR A 138 -2.06 10.13 -1.14
C TYR A 138 -1.42 10.13 0.25
N LEU A 139 -2.23 10.49 1.24
CA LEU A 139 -1.89 10.41 2.65
C LEU A 139 -2.33 9.06 3.19
N TRP A 140 -1.39 8.28 3.70
CA TRP A 140 -1.68 7.04 4.40
C TRP A 140 -1.99 7.26 5.86
N VAL A 141 -3.04 6.61 6.34
CA VAL A 141 -3.33 6.44 7.77
C VAL A 141 -2.88 5.04 8.18
N ILE A 142 -1.66 4.95 8.74
CA ILE A 142 -0.94 3.69 8.92
C ILE A 142 -0.50 3.43 10.35
N PHE A 143 -0.25 2.17 10.70
CA PHE A 143 0.23 1.80 12.02
C PHE A 143 1.71 2.19 12.23
N ASN A 144 2.07 2.58 13.45
CA ASN A 144 3.38 3.13 13.79
C ASN A 144 4.59 2.19 13.61
N ILE A 145 4.39 0.88 13.44
CA ILE A 145 5.50 -0.07 13.25
C ILE A 145 6.44 0.37 12.12
N TRP A 146 5.84 0.94 11.09
CA TRP A 146 6.49 1.47 9.91
C TRP A 146 7.46 2.62 10.19
N LYS A 147 7.24 3.44 11.24
CA LYS A 147 8.20 4.49 11.65
C LYS A 147 9.55 3.94 12.07
N LYS A 148 9.60 2.70 12.56
CA LYS A 148 10.83 2.07 13.07
C LYS A 148 11.69 1.46 11.97
N THR A 149 11.24 1.52 10.72
CA THR A 149 11.98 1.04 9.56
C THR A 149 12.76 2.20 8.92
N PRO A 150 13.79 1.95 8.11
CA PRO A 150 14.43 3.00 7.30
C PRO A 150 13.43 3.79 6.43
N LEU A 151 12.32 3.14 6.04
CA LEU A 151 11.21 3.73 5.28
C LEU A 151 10.33 4.67 6.13
N GLY A 152 10.43 4.56 7.46
CA GLY A 152 9.67 5.36 8.40
C GLY A 152 9.97 6.85 8.32
N VAL A 153 11.24 7.21 8.08
CA VAL A 153 11.65 8.60 7.87
C VAL A 153 11.02 9.15 6.59
N MET A 154 11.12 8.40 5.49
CA MET A 154 10.51 8.73 4.21
C MET A 154 8.99 8.95 4.35
N TRP A 155 8.26 8.00 4.92
CA TRP A 155 6.82 8.13 5.10
C TRP A 155 6.43 9.25 6.07
N THR A 156 7.29 9.56 7.05
CA THR A 156 7.09 10.72 7.93
C THR A 156 7.28 12.03 7.17
N THR A 157 8.31 12.13 6.33
CA THR A 157 8.57 13.32 5.51
C THR A 157 7.48 13.56 4.48
N HIS A 158 6.93 12.49 3.89
CA HIS A 158 5.81 12.61 2.95
C HIS A 158 4.62 13.32 3.60
N GLY A 159 4.38 13.05 4.90
CA GLY A 159 3.26 13.62 5.65
C GLY A 159 2.20 12.59 6.03
N ASN A 160 2.52 11.29 5.98
CA ASN A 160 1.61 10.23 6.40
C ASN A 160 1.26 10.35 7.89
N PHE A 161 0.05 9.94 8.24
CA PHE A 161 -0.39 9.90 9.63
C PHE A 161 -0.17 8.51 10.22
N PHE A 162 0.52 8.47 11.36
CA PHE A 162 0.81 7.21 12.03
C PHE A 162 -0.01 7.07 13.31
N ILE A 163 -0.83 6.04 13.35
CA ILE A 163 -1.65 5.70 14.51
C ILE A 163 -0.74 5.17 15.61
N ASN A 164 -0.74 5.90 16.74
CA ASN A 164 -0.01 5.60 17.96
C ASN A 164 -0.98 5.38 19.13
N GLY A 165 -1.23 4.13 19.51
CA GLY A 165 -1.86 3.82 20.80
C GLY A 165 -2.90 2.70 20.78
N GLY A 166 -3.17 2.17 21.97
CA GLY A 166 -4.31 1.29 22.23
C GLY A 166 -5.61 2.06 22.44
N ALA A 167 -6.71 1.35 22.68
CA ALA A 167 -8.06 1.93 22.79
C ALA A 167 -8.18 3.12 23.76
N ALA A 168 -7.39 3.13 24.85
CA ALA A 168 -7.38 4.21 25.85
C ALA A 168 -6.91 5.57 25.32
N MET A 169 -6.20 5.61 24.19
CA MET A 169 -5.66 6.85 23.61
C MET A 169 -6.49 7.35 22.42
N ARG A 170 -7.65 6.73 22.15
CA ARG A 170 -8.48 7.00 20.96
C ARG A 170 -8.73 8.50 20.76
N ASP A 171 -9.25 9.19 21.77
CA ASP A 171 -9.65 10.59 21.62
C ASP A 171 -8.46 11.50 21.36
N ARG A 172 -7.33 11.23 22.03
CA ARG A 172 -6.08 11.96 21.79
C ARG A 172 -5.55 11.72 20.36
N VAL A 173 -5.60 10.47 19.88
CA VAL A 173 -5.17 10.13 18.52
C VAL A 173 -6.08 10.81 17.49
N LEU A 174 -7.39 10.80 17.70
CA LEU A 174 -8.35 11.43 16.80
C LEU A 174 -8.23 12.95 16.79
N LYS A 175 -7.95 13.58 17.94
CA LYS A 175 -7.63 15.01 18.01
C LYS A 175 -6.36 15.32 17.24
N SER A 176 -5.28 14.58 17.50
CA SER A 176 -4.00 14.74 16.79
C SER A 176 -4.16 14.49 15.28
N PHE A 177 -5.05 13.60 14.87
CA PHE A 177 -5.31 13.33 13.46
C PHE A 177 -6.00 14.52 12.78
N ARG A 178 -7.01 15.11 13.41
CA ARG A 178 -7.65 16.34 12.90
C ARG A 178 -6.67 17.49 12.74
N GLU A 179 -5.83 17.72 13.76
CA GLU A 179 -4.77 18.73 13.73
C GLU A 179 -3.76 18.46 12.60
N HIS A 180 -3.39 17.20 12.39
CA HIS A 180 -2.51 16.78 11.30
C HIS A 180 -3.13 17.05 9.92
N LEU A 181 -4.40 16.69 9.72
CA LEU A 181 -5.12 16.96 8.47
C LEU A 181 -5.18 18.47 8.19
N ALA A 182 -5.60 19.27 9.17
CA ALA A 182 -5.67 20.72 9.03
C ALA A 182 -4.30 21.35 8.68
N LYS A 183 -3.22 20.81 9.23
CA LYS A 183 -1.87 21.33 9.00
C LYS A 183 -1.26 20.91 7.67
N TYR A 184 -1.47 19.66 7.25
CA TYR A 184 -0.69 19.05 6.15
C TYR A 184 -1.51 18.76 4.90
N TYR A 185 -2.81 18.49 4.99
CA TYR A 185 -3.59 17.94 3.87
C TYR A 185 -3.54 18.80 2.61
N TRP A 186 -3.91 20.08 2.72
CA TRP A 186 -3.83 21.05 1.62
C TRP A 186 -2.41 21.59 1.41
N ARG A 187 -1.65 21.79 2.50
CA ARG A 187 -0.27 22.31 2.42
C ARG A 187 0.64 21.44 1.57
N HIS A 188 0.48 20.12 1.66
CA HIS A 188 1.22 19.13 0.88
C HIS A 188 0.49 18.72 -0.42
N ASP A 189 -0.69 19.28 -0.70
CA ASP A 189 -1.45 18.98 -1.92
C ASP A 189 -1.73 17.47 -2.13
N PHE A 190 -2.14 16.78 -1.05
CA PHE A 190 -2.62 15.40 -1.16
C PHE A 190 -3.99 15.37 -1.83
N GLY A 191 -4.19 14.50 -2.82
CA GLY A 191 -5.50 14.21 -3.36
C GLY A 191 -6.29 13.29 -2.43
N TRP A 192 -5.75 12.12 -2.11
CA TRP A 192 -6.51 11.08 -1.42
C TRP A 192 -6.04 10.85 0.03
N VAL A 193 -6.95 10.46 0.90
CA VAL A 193 -6.63 9.88 2.23
C VAL A 193 -6.98 8.41 2.20
N VAL A 194 -6.00 7.53 2.43
CA VAL A 194 -6.18 6.07 2.35
C VAL A 194 -6.13 5.47 3.75
N MET A 195 -7.15 4.68 4.10
CA MET A 195 -7.25 4.05 5.41
C MET A 195 -8.02 2.73 5.40
N TYR A 196 -7.92 2.03 6.53
CA TYR A 196 -8.57 0.74 6.78
C TYR A 196 -9.55 0.85 7.96
N PRO A 197 -10.85 1.08 7.72
CA PRO A 197 -11.84 1.27 8.79
C PRO A 197 -11.94 0.12 9.80
N GLU A 198 -11.61 -1.12 9.42
CA GLU A 198 -11.56 -2.27 10.35
C GLU A 198 -10.56 -2.06 11.50
N GLY A 199 -9.55 -1.20 11.28
CA GLY A 199 -8.57 -0.78 12.28
C GLY A 199 -7.42 -1.76 12.53
N SER A 200 -7.51 -3.00 12.04
CA SER A 200 -6.42 -3.98 12.00
C SER A 200 -6.72 -5.06 10.96
N ARG A 201 -5.73 -5.89 10.66
CA ARG A 201 -5.89 -7.07 9.78
C ARG A 201 -6.89 -8.03 10.41
N LEU A 202 -7.86 -8.48 9.62
CA LEU A 202 -9.00 -9.27 10.09
C LEU A 202 -8.58 -10.43 11.00
N PHE A 203 -7.59 -11.23 10.60
CA PHE A 203 -7.14 -12.41 11.36
C PHE A 203 -6.66 -12.09 12.78
N LEU A 204 -6.25 -10.85 13.07
CA LEU A 204 -5.83 -10.40 14.41
C LEU A 204 -7.01 -9.95 15.28
N ILE A 205 -8.16 -9.64 14.68
CA ILE A 205 -9.29 -9.02 15.36
C ILE A 205 -10.58 -9.84 15.30
N LYS A 206 -10.61 -11.00 14.62
CA LYS A 206 -11.79 -11.88 14.51
C LYS A 206 -12.50 -12.10 15.85
N ASP A 207 -11.77 -12.51 16.89
CA ASP A 207 -12.38 -12.80 18.20
C ASP A 207 -12.92 -11.52 18.87
N SER A 208 -12.21 -10.40 18.73
CA SER A 208 -12.65 -9.12 19.30
C SER A 208 -13.88 -8.57 18.58
N GLU A 209 -13.96 -8.80 17.27
CA GLU A 209 -15.09 -8.47 16.42
C GLU A 209 -16.32 -9.30 16.80
N GLN A 210 -16.18 -10.62 16.94
CA GLN A 210 -17.29 -11.49 17.38
C GLN A 210 -17.85 -11.06 18.75
N ARG A 211 -16.98 -10.71 19.70
CA ARG A 211 -17.41 -10.17 21.01
C ARG A 211 -18.12 -8.83 20.87
N PHE A 212 -17.65 -7.95 19.99
CA PHE A 212 -18.29 -6.67 19.70
C PHE A 212 -19.68 -6.88 19.10
N ALA A 213 -19.81 -7.76 18.09
CA ALA A 213 -21.06 -8.08 17.44
C ALA A 213 -22.09 -8.64 18.45
N ALA A 214 -21.69 -9.64 19.24
CA ALA A 214 -22.54 -10.22 20.28
C ALA A 214 -22.98 -9.20 21.35
N LYS A 215 -22.07 -8.33 21.80
CA LYS A 215 -22.38 -7.30 22.80
C LYS A 215 -23.39 -6.27 22.30
N ASN A 216 -23.34 -5.93 21.01
CA ASN A 216 -24.22 -4.93 20.41
C ASN A 216 -25.46 -5.54 19.73
N GLY A 217 -25.64 -6.86 19.80
CA GLY A 217 -26.79 -7.55 19.19
C GLY A 217 -26.81 -7.47 17.66
N ILE A 218 -25.65 -7.34 17.02
CA ILE A 218 -25.51 -7.29 15.56
C ILE A 218 -24.90 -8.61 15.04
N ALA A 219 -25.24 -8.99 13.81
CA ALA A 219 -24.73 -10.21 13.20
C ALA A 219 -23.25 -10.04 12.82
N PRO A 220 -22.35 -10.98 13.19
CA PRO A 220 -20.95 -10.89 12.80
C PRO A 220 -20.79 -11.11 11.28
N PHE A 221 -19.90 -10.34 10.67
CA PHE A 221 -19.43 -10.56 9.30
C PHE A 221 -18.48 -11.76 9.22
N LYS A 222 -18.41 -12.41 8.06
CA LYS A 222 -17.58 -13.61 7.84
C LYS A 222 -16.16 -13.27 7.40
N HIS A 223 -16.05 -12.31 6.50
CA HIS A 223 -14.88 -11.94 5.70
C HIS A 223 -14.41 -10.49 5.96
N CYS A 224 -15.12 -9.76 6.81
CA CYS A 224 -14.77 -8.42 7.28
C CYS A 224 -14.96 -8.27 8.80
N ALA A 225 -14.44 -7.19 9.38
CA ALA A 225 -14.84 -6.68 10.69
C ALA A 225 -15.78 -5.47 10.58
N HIS A 226 -16.56 -5.18 11.62
CA HIS A 226 -17.39 -3.98 11.62
C HIS A 226 -16.49 -2.74 11.64
N PRO A 227 -16.71 -1.78 10.73
CA PRO A 227 -15.83 -0.64 10.57
C PRO A 227 -15.92 0.30 11.77
N ARG A 228 -14.77 0.89 12.13
CA ARG A 228 -14.68 1.98 13.10
C ARG A 228 -14.89 3.31 12.40
N THR A 229 -15.75 4.15 12.94
CA THR A 229 -16.10 5.46 12.36
C THR A 229 -15.04 6.53 12.59
N GLY A 230 -14.31 6.47 13.71
CA GLY A 230 -13.58 7.63 14.22
C GLY A 230 -12.59 8.28 13.24
N ALA A 231 -11.79 7.49 12.53
CA ALA A 231 -10.80 8.04 11.58
C ALA A 231 -11.45 8.59 10.31
N ALA A 232 -12.42 7.86 9.74
CA ALA A 232 -13.17 8.32 8.58
C ALA A 232 -13.97 9.60 8.91
N HIS A 233 -14.64 9.63 10.06
CA HIS A 233 -15.33 10.81 10.56
C HIS A 233 -14.36 11.98 10.75
N ALA A 234 -13.19 11.79 11.37
CA ALA A 234 -12.21 12.85 11.52
C ALA A 234 -11.73 13.45 10.19
N VAL A 235 -11.66 12.64 9.13
CA VAL A 235 -11.38 13.14 7.78
C VAL A 235 -12.52 13.99 7.25
N LEU A 236 -13.76 13.51 7.30
CA LEU A 236 -14.92 14.24 6.78
C LEU A 236 -15.27 15.50 7.60
N ASP A 237 -14.99 15.48 8.91
CA ASP A 237 -15.17 16.61 9.82
C ASP A 237 -14.20 17.78 9.49
N VAL A 238 -12.98 17.47 9.03
CA VAL A 238 -11.99 18.49 8.67
C VAL A 238 -12.05 18.86 7.19
N ALA A 239 -12.11 17.84 6.34
CA ALA A 239 -11.91 17.94 4.89
C ALA A 239 -13.16 17.61 4.08
N GLY A 240 -14.28 17.18 4.68
CA GLY A 240 -15.54 16.97 3.96
C GLY A 240 -16.19 18.29 3.54
N PRO A 241 -17.25 18.23 2.71
CA PRO A 241 -17.95 19.42 2.23
C PRO A 241 -18.61 20.20 3.37
N SER A 242 -18.57 21.53 3.28
CA SER A 242 -19.29 22.43 4.19
C SER A 242 -20.79 22.43 3.91
N ASP A 243 -21.60 22.61 4.95
CA ASP A 243 -23.07 22.73 4.83
C ASP A 243 -23.48 23.95 4.00
N ASN A 244 -22.66 25.01 4.00
CA ASN A 244 -22.94 26.28 3.30
C ASN A 244 -22.34 26.34 1.89
N SER A 245 -21.33 25.51 1.59
CA SER A 245 -20.58 25.55 0.34
C SER A 245 -19.99 24.17 0.02
N LEU A 246 -20.48 23.55 -1.05
CA LEU A 246 -19.97 22.25 -1.52
C LEU A 246 -18.57 22.36 -2.17
N THR A 247 -18.06 23.57 -2.39
CA THR A 247 -16.71 23.80 -2.96
C THR A 247 -15.65 24.02 -1.90
N ASP A 248 -16.04 24.16 -0.63
CA ASP A 248 -15.14 24.41 0.48
C ASP A 248 -15.19 23.27 1.50
N ALA A 249 -14.02 22.90 2.01
CA ALA A 249 -13.92 21.99 3.14
C ALA A 249 -14.52 22.61 4.41
N LYS A 250 -15.04 21.78 5.32
CA LYS A 250 -15.56 22.22 6.63
C LYS A 250 -14.59 23.08 7.43
N SER A 251 -13.29 22.79 7.34
CA SER A 251 -12.24 23.60 7.98
C SER A 251 -11.99 24.96 7.32
N GLY A 252 -12.51 25.20 6.11
CA GLY A 252 -12.26 26.41 5.32
C GLY A 252 -10.83 26.51 4.75
N LEU A 253 -10.06 25.43 4.81
CA LEU A 253 -8.63 25.42 4.45
C LEU A 253 -8.34 25.11 2.97
N GLY A 254 -9.37 24.73 2.20
CA GLY A 254 -9.28 24.46 0.77
C GLY A 254 -10.44 23.63 0.25
N GLU A 255 -10.25 22.99 -0.90
CA GLU A 255 -11.27 22.15 -1.54
C GLU A 255 -11.61 20.91 -0.68
N PRO A 256 -12.88 20.47 -0.66
CA PRO A 256 -13.32 19.33 0.13
C PRO A 256 -12.95 18.00 -0.51
N ILE A 257 -13.01 16.95 0.29
CA ILE A 257 -13.14 15.57 -0.15
C ILE A 257 -14.53 15.43 -0.77
N GLU A 258 -14.52 15.21 -2.07
CA GLU A 258 -15.73 15.14 -2.90
C GLU A 258 -16.28 13.71 -3.01
N TYR A 259 -15.42 12.71 -2.83
CA TYR A 259 -15.75 11.30 -3.05
C TYR A 259 -15.25 10.40 -1.93
N ILE A 260 -15.98 9.32 -1.67
CA ILE A 260 -15.48 8.14 -0.97
C ILE A 260 -15.26 7.04 -2.00
N VAL A 261 -14.07 6.45 -2.00
CA VAL A 261 -13.73 5.27 -2.80
C VAL A 261 -13.73 4.08 -1.87
N ASP A 262 -14.75 3.24 -2.00
CA ASP A 262 -14.89 2.02 -1.25
C ASP A 262 -14.22 0.87 -2.02
N VAL A 263 -13.18 0.27 -1.43
CA VAL A 263 -12.34 -0.75 -2.08
C VAL A 263 -12.49 -2.08 -1.38
N THR A 264 -12.88 -3.12 -2.12
CA THR A 264 -12.92 -4.49 -1.62
C THR A 264 -11.78 -5.28 -2.23
N LEU A 265 -10.79 -5.63 -1.40
CA LEU A 265 -9.62 -6.41 -1.73
C LEU A 265 -9.89 -7.88 -1.39
N GLY A 266 -9.72 -8.78 -2.36
CA GLY A 266 -9.90 -10.22 -2.23
C GLY A 266 -8.63 -11.00 -2.57
N TYR A 267 -8.11 -11.78 -1.63
CA TYR A 267 -7.06 -12.77 -1.89
C TYR A 267 -7.68 -14.07 -2.41
N PRO A 268 -7.03 -14.82 -3.32
CA PRO A 268 -7.55 -16.09 -3.82
C PRO A 268 -7.96 -17.02 -2.68
N LYS A 269 -9.21 -17.49 -2.72
CA LYS A 269 -9.82 -18.37 -1.70
C LYS A 269 -9.74 -17.84 -0.25
N GLY A 270 -9.48 -16.55 -0.05
CA GLY A 270 -9.27 -15.94 1.27
C GLY A 270 -7.90 -16.25 1.90
N ASN A 271 -6.97 -16.84 1.15
CA ASN A 271 -5.63 -17.20 1.64
C ASN A 271 -4.69 -15.99 1.55
N VAL A 272 -4.60 -15.24 2.66
CA VAL A 272 -3.75 -14.05 2.75
C VAL A 272 -2.28 -14.44 2.90
N VAL A 273 -1.42 -13.93 2.02
CA VAL A 273 0.02 -14.16 2.06
C VAL A 273 0.70 -13.39 3.20
N SER A 274 1.74 -13.96 3.81
CA SER A 274 2.59 -13.22 4.72
C SER A 274 3.55 -12.29 3.95
N LEU A 275 4.06 -11.24 4.59
CA LEU A 275 5.03 -10.35 3.93
C LEU A 275 6.32 -11.09 3.56
N GLY A 276 6.78 -12.02 4.40
CA GLY A 276 8.00 -12.79 4.16
C GLY A 276 7.88 -13.69 2.93
N ASP A 277 6.79 -14.47 2.86
CA ASP A 277 6.53 -15.37 1.74
C ASP A 277 6.35 -14.58 0.43
N ALA A 278 5.59 -13.47 0.48
CA ALA A 278 5.42 -12.58 -0.66
C ALA A 278 6.74 -11.97 -1.16
N MET A 279 7.71 -11.71 -0.27
CA MET A 279 9.03 -11.17 -0.64
C MET A 279 9.92 -12.20 -1.35
N VAL A 280 9.72 -13.49 -1.11
CA VAL A 280 10.46 -14.57 -1.79
C VAL A 280 9.68 -15.19 -2.96
N GLY A 281 8.47 -14.69 -3.25
CA GLY A 281 7.62 -15.17 -4.34
C GLY A 281 6.86 -16.45 -4.00
N GLU A 282 6.71 -16.78 -2.71
CA GLU A 282 5.90 -17.89 -2.25
C GLU A 282 4.46 -17.43 -2.04
N TRP A 283 3.57 -17.88 -2.93
CA TRP A 283 2.15 -17.53 -2.91
C TRP A 283 1.29 -18.73 -2.52
N PRO A 284 0.28 -18.54 -1.66
CA PRO A 284 -0.69 -19.58 -1.35
C PRO A 284 -1.31 -20.14 -2.63
N ASP A 285 -1.38 -21.47 -2.74
CA ASP A 285 -1.92 -22.20 -3.90
C ASP A 285 -1.29 -21.85 -5.27
N ASN A 286 -0.09 -21.23 -5.28
CA ASN A 286 0.53 -20.66 -6.48
C ASN A 286 -0.37 -19.64 -7.21
N ASP A 287 -1.30 -18.99 -6.50
CA ASP A 287 -2.16 -17.93 -7.06
C ASP A 287 -1.81 -16.58 -6.42
N SER A 288 -1.14 -15.74 -7.20
CA SER A 288 -0.71 -14.39 -6.83
C SER A 288 -1.65 -13.29 -7.34
N ARG A 289 -2.84 -13.66 -7.85
CA ARG A 289 -3.84 -12.72 -8.34
C ARG A 289 -4.63 -12.12 -7.20
N ILE A 290 -4.46 -10.83 -6.95
CA ILE A 290 -5.26 -10.10 -5.97
C ILE A 290 -6.33 -9.31 -6.70
N ALA A 291 -7.59 -9.59 -6.37
CA ALA A 291 -8.72 -8.87 -6.94
C ALA A 291 -9.03 -7.61 -6.11
N MET A 292 -9.38 -6.52 -6.79
CA MET A 292 -9.87 -5.29 -6.18
C MET A 292 -11.16 -4.85 -6.85
N HIS A 293 -12.20 -4.60 -6.08
CA HIS A 293 -13.45 -4.03 -6.57
C HIS A 293 -13.63 -2.61 -6.03
N TYR A 294 -13.78 -1.64 -6.94
CA TYR A 294 -14.02 -0.23 -6.60
C TYR A 294 -15.49 0.14 -6.66
N ARG A 295 -15.92 0.95 -5.69
CA ARG A 295 -17.20 1.68 -5.75
C ARG A 295 -16.95 3.14 -5.36
N ILE A 296 -17.49 4.06 -6.15
CA ILE A 296 -17.29 5.50 -5.97
C ILE A 296 -18.60 6.13 -5.51
N PHE A 297 -18.55 6.85 -4.39
CA PHE A 297 -19.69 7.54 -3.82
C PHE A 297 -19.39 9.04 -3.70
N LYS A 298 -20.33 9.90 -4.10
CA LYS A 298 -20.21 11.34 -3.83
C LYS A 298 -20.44 11.58 -2.33
N VAL A 299 -19.60 12.40 -1.71
CA VAL A 299 -19.81 12.83 -0.32
C VAL A 299 -20.86 13.91 -0.28
N THR A 300 -21.90 13.68 0.51
CA THR A 300 -22.92 14.69 0.82
C THR A 300 -22.64 15.30 2.21
N PRO A 301 -23.13 16.52 2.51
CA PRO A 301 -22.99 17.11 3.83
C PRO A 301 -23.52 16.22 4.96
N GLU A 302 -24.60 15.48 4.74
CA GLU A 302 -25.18 14.57 5.75
C GLU A 302 -24.22 13.43 6.12
N LEU A 303 -23.43 12.93 5.16
CA LEU A 303 -22.47 11.86 5.39
C LEU A 303 -21.28 12.29 6.28
N THR A 304 -21.14 13.58 6.55
CA THR A 304 -20.12 14.11 7.47
C THR A 304 -20.54 13.99 8.94
N ASP A 305 -21.81 13.70 9.23
CA ASP A 305 -22.31 13.38 10.57
C ASP A 305 -21.92 11.96 11.00
N GLU A 306 -21.41 11.78 12.22
CA GLU A 306 -20.85 10.49 12.65
C GLU A 306 -21.88 9.34 12.73
N PRO A 307 -23.08 9.51 13.31
CA PRO A 307 -24.15 8.52 13.24
C PRO A 307 -24.50 8.11 11.81
N THR A 308 -24.70 9.08 10.92
CA THR A 308 -25.04 8.82 9.51
C THR A 308 -23.92 8.07 8.79
N LEU A 309 -22.67 8.50 9.01
CA LEU A 309 -21.49 7.80 8.48
C LEU A 309 -21.37 6.37 9.02
N LYS A 310 -21.72 6.14 10.29
CA LYS A 310 -21.68 4.82 10.90
C LYS A 310 -22.62 3.85 10.20
N GLU A 311 -23.88 4.26 10.02
CA GLU A 311 -24.89 3.45 9.34
C GLU A 311 -24.45 3.16 7.91
N TRP A 312 -24.02 4.19 7.18
CA TRP A 312 -23.49 4.05 5.82
C TRP A 312 -22.32 3.07 5.76
N LEU A 313 -21.34 3.18 6.67
CA LEU A 313 -20.19 2.27 6.73
C LEU A 313 -20.62 0.82 7.00
N TYR A 314 -21.59 0.60 7.90
CA TYR A 314 -22.08 -0.73 8.24
C TYR A 314 -22.74 -1.40 7.04
N GLU A 315 -23.56 -0.65 6.30
CA GLU A 315 -24.14 -1.15 5.05
C GLU A 315 -23.08 -1.48 4.00
N ARG A 316 -22.12 -0.58 3.77
CA ARG A 316 -21.04 -0.84 2.80
C ARG A 316 -20.26 -2.08 3.18
N TYR A 317 -19.92 -2.26 4.46
CA TYR A 317 -19.20 -3.44 4.92
C TYR A 317 -20.03 -4.72 4.89
N ALA A 318 -21.35 -4.66 5.06
CA ALA A 318 -22.23 -5.80 4.82
C ALA A 318 -22.22 -6.22 3.34
N GLU A 319 -22.26 -5.25 2.43
CA GLU A 319 -22.13 -5.51 0.99
C GLU A 319 -20.74 -6.06 0.63
N LYS A 320 -19.66 -5.55 1.26
CA LYS A 320 -18.30 -6.09 1.09
C LYS A 320 -18.20 -7.54 1.55
N ASP A 321 -18.79 -7.86 2.70
CA ASP A 321 -18.76 -9.21 3.25
C ASP A 321 -19.41 -10.20 2.29
N GLN A 322 -20.58 -9.84 1.75
CA GLN A 322 -21.27 -10.63 0.74
C GLN A 322 -20.46 -10.73 -0.56
N LEU A 323 -19.86 -9.62 -1.02
CA LEU A 323 -19.03 -9.58 -2.22
C LEU A 323 -17.81 -10.50 -2.10
N LEU A 324 -17.18 -10.55 -0.93
CA LEU A 324 -16.07 -11.46 -0.63
C LEU A 324 -16.54 -12.92 -0.53
N ASP A 325 -17.71 -13.19 0.05
CA ASP A 325 -18.29 -14.54 0.10
C ASP A 325 -18.51 -15.11 -1.30
N ASP A 326 -19.06 -14.28 -2.20
CA ASP A 326 -19.25 -14.64 -3.59
C ASP A 326 -17.90 -14.82 -4.31
N TYR A 327 -16.95 -13.90 -4.14
CA TYR A 327 -15.61 -14.00 -4.71
C TYR A 327 -14.87 -15.26 -4.27
N TYR A 328 -14.93 -15.65 -3.00
CA TYR A 328 -14.27 -16.87 -2.53
C TYR A 328 -14.93 -18.15 -3.04
N ARG A 329 -16.21 -18.08 -3.44
CA ARG A 329 -16.92 -19.19 -4.07
C ARG A 329 -16.66 -19.28 -5.58
N THR A 330 -16.57 -18.15 -6.27
CA THR A 330 -16.52 -18.08 -7.75
C THR A 330 -15.13 -17.82 -8.31
N GLY A 331 -14.24 -17.21 -7.52
CA GLY A 331 -12.92 -16.73 -7.94
C GLY A 331 -12.92 -15.40 -8.69
N VAL A 332 -14.07 -14.74 -8.86
CA VAL A 332 -14.20 -13.48 -9.61
C VAL A 332 -15.21 -12.54 -8.96
N PHE A 333 -14.89 -11.24 -8.96
CA PHE A 333 -15.86 -10.21 -8.59
C PHE A 333 -16.86 -9.99 -9.74
N PRO A 334 -18.05 -9.42 -9.48
CA PRO A 334 -19.02 -9.13 -10.51
C PRO A 334 -18.52 -8.04 -11.47
N GLY A 335 -18.90 -8.19 -12.75
CA GLY A 335 -18.62 -7.20 -13.79
C GLY A 335 -17.33 -7.45 -14.57
N PRO A 336 -17.03 -6.58 -15.55
CA PRO A 336 -15.79 -6.67 -16.33
C PRO A 336 -14.58 -6.36 -15.46
N SER A 337 -13.49 -7.08 -15.72
CA SER A 337 -12.22 -6.90 -15.02
C SER A 337 -11.13 -6.35 -15.96
N LYS A 338 -10.10 -5.76 -15.36
CA LYS A 338 -8.88 -5.36 -16.06
C LYS A 338 -7.67 -5.71 -15.21
N PHE A 339 -6.67 -6.32 -15.84
CA PHE A 339 -5.37 -6.49 -15.18
C PHE A 339 -4.59 -5.17 -15.20
N VAL A 340 -4.01 -4.84 -14.05
CA VAL A 340 -3.10 -3.70 -13.91
C VAL A 340 -1.75 -4.10 -14.48
N ASN A 341 -1.31 -3.40 -15.52
CA ASN A 341 -0.04 -3.67 -16.19
C ASN A 341 1.01 -2.66 -15.78
N PHE A 342 2.03 -3.09 -15.03
CA PHE A 342 3.23 -2.29 -14.79
C PHE A 342 4.25 -2.56 -15.91
N PRO A 343 4.64 -1.55 -16.72
CA PRO A 343 5.54 -1.81 -17.85
C PRO A 343 6.95 -2.21 -17.40
N GLN A 344 7.52 -3.25 -18.01
CA GLN A 344 8.89 -3.71 -17.68
C GLN A 344 9.94 -2.61 -17.81
N MET A 345 9.81 -1.75 -18.82
CA MET A 345 10.72 -0.62 -19.01
C MET A 345 10.66 0.38 -17.84
N ARG A 346 9.48 0.56 -17.23
CA ARG A 346 9.32 1.42 -16.04
C ARG A 346 10.09 0.83 -14.85
N ASN A 347 10.06 -0.50 -14.67
CA ASN A 347 10.86 -1.17 -13.65
C ASN A 347 12.37 -0.92 -13.85
N VAL A 348 12.87 -1.08 -15.08
CA VAL A 348 14.28 -0.80 -15.41
C VAL A 348 14.67 0.66 -15.10
N ILE A 349 13.82 1.62 -15.48
CA ILE A 349 14.03 3.04 -15.20
C ILE A 349 14.11 3.31 -13.69
N VAL A 350 13.22 2.69 -12.91
CA VAL A 350 13.15 2.87 -11.45
C VAL A 350 14.40 2.32 -10.78
N GLN A 351 14.87 1.13 -11.19
CA GLN A 351 16.10 0.57 -10.65
C GLN A 351 17.33 1.42 -11.00
N PHE A 352 17.42 1.87 -12.26
CA PHE A 352 18.50 2.77 -12.67
C PHE A 352 18.47 4.09 -11.90
N PHE A 353 17.28 4.67 -11.72
CA PHE A 353 17.09 5.89 -10.93
C PHE A 353 17.60 5.73 -9.51
N TRP A 354 17.18 4.68 -8.79
CA TRP A 354 17.57 4.49 -7.39
C TRP A 354 19.07 4.22 -7.21
N LEU A 355 19.64 3.37 -8.05
CA LEU A 355 21.08 3.08 -8.01
C LEU A 355 21.92 4.32 -8.33
N SER A 356 21.52 5.08 -9.36
CA SER A 356 22.20 6.32 -9.74
C SER A 356 22.08 7.38 -8.64
N LEU A 357 20.88 7.60 -8.11
CA LEU A 357 20.63 8.59 -7.06
C LEU A 357 21.41 8.25 -5.78
N PHE A 358 21.42 6.99 -5.37
CA PHE A 358 22.23 6.51 -4.26
C PHE A 358 23.73 6.77 -4.49
N TYR A 359 24.25 6.40 -5.67
CA TYR A 359 25.64 6.62 -6.02
C TYR A 359 26.02 8.11 -6.00
N LEU A 360 25.16 8.98 -6.54
CA LEU A 360 25.38 10.42 -6.52
C LEU A 360 25.44 10.96 -5.08
N HIS A 361 24.49 10.59 -4.21
CA HIS A 361 24.56 11.00 -2.80
C HIS A 361 25.81 10.46 -2.10
N TYR A 362 26.16 9.21 -2.38
CA TYR A 362 27.35 8.57 -1.81
C TYR A 362 28.62 9.37 -2.13
N VAL A 363 28.86 9.65 -3.41
CA VAL A 363 30.07 10.33 -3.89
C VAL A 363 30.09 11.80 -3.50
N PHE A 364 28.97 12.52 -3.65
CA PHE A 364 29.00 13.98 -3.50
C PHE A 364 29.08 14.46 -2.07
N TRP A 365 28.52 13.74 -1.10
CA TRP A 365 28.49 14.26 0.27
C TRP A 365 28.55 13.20 1.37
N ILE A 366 27.94 12.01 1.22
CA ILE A 366 27.98 11.00 2.28
C ILE A 366 29.43 10.54 2.54
N GLN A 367 30.17 10.18 1.50
CA GLN A 367 31.57 9.75 1.63
C GLN A 367 32.48 10.89 2.11
N PRO A 368 32.47 12.10 1.50
CA PRO A 368 33.28 13.22 2.00
C PRO A 368 33.01 13.57 3.47
N VAL A 369 31.74 13.65 3.89
CA VAL A 369 31.35 13.97 5.27
C VAL A 369 31.81 12.87 6.22
N THR A 370 31.68 11.60 5.82
CA THR A 370 32.11 10.46 6.65
C THR A 370 33.62 10.44 6.83
N LEU A 371 34.39 10.68 5.77
CA LEU A 371 35.86 10.76 5.84
C LEU A 371 36.32 11.93 6.71
N TYR A 372 35.68 13.10 6.55
CA TYR A 372 35.94 14.27 7.40
C TYR A 372 35.59 14.03 8.86
N ALA A 373 34.46 13.37 9.15
CA ALA A 373 34.10 13.01 10.52
C ALA A 373 35.09 12.01 11.11
N ALA A 374 35.54 11.03 10.33
CA ALA A 374 36.50 10.02 10.76
C ALA A 374 37.87 10.62 11.13
N SER A 375 38.32 11.71 10.49
CA SER A 375 39.58 12.40 10.83
C SER A 375 39.57 13.11 12.19
N PHE A 376 38.45 13.12 12.92
CA PHE A 376 38.41 13.57 14.32
C PHE A 376 38.57 12.43 15.32
N PHE A 377 38.48 11.18 14.88
CA PHE A 377 38.56 9.98 15.73
C PHE A 377 39.85 9.17 15.50
N PHE A 378 40.49 9.36 14.36
CA PHE A 378 41.80 8.85 13.99
C PHE A 378 42.74 10.02 13.71
#